data_AF-A0A9E1ZFU5-F1
#
_entry.id   AF-A0A9E1ZFU5-F1
#
_cell.length_a   1.000
_cell.length_b   1.000
_cell.length_c   1.000
_cell.angle_alpha   90.00
_cell.angle_beta   90.00
_cell.angle_gamma   90.00
#
_symmetry.space_group_name_H-M   'P 1'
#
loop_
_entity.id
_entity.type
_entity.pdbx_description
1 polymer ?
#
loop_
_entity_poly.entity_id
_entity_poly.type
_entity_poly.pdbx_seq_one_letter_code
_entity_poly.pdbx_strand_id
1 'polypeptide(L)'
;MAVRAFEKAADQYHDRPDIAAGGLFAAGSAYQQQSLDAEYDQGVTHKAIDAFSDFIALYPNDERVPQARGRIKSMKVEQALGNLKIARYYEKRGKFAGAKNYYNEVKDLAPGTENAAIALRKIDELQRQLDAEKASGEQP
;
A
#
# COMPACT_ATOMS: atom_id res chain seq x y z
N MET A 1 23.76 -6.40 -3.24
CA MET A 1 22.40 -6.41 -2.65
C MET A 1 21.67 -7.64 -3.16
N ALA A 2 21.09 -8.46 -2.28
CA ALA A 2 20.43 -9.73 -2.62
C ALA A 2 19.31 -9.56 -3.66
N VAL A 3 18.54 -8.47 -3.58
CA VAL A 3 17.48 -8.12 -4.55
C VAL A 3 17.96 -8.16 -6.00
N ARG A 4 19.05 -7.43 -6.33
CA ARG A 4 19.59 -7.38 -7.70
C ARG A 4 20.03 -8.75 -8.21
N ALA A 5 20.43 -9.65 -7.31
CA ALA A 5 20.80 -11.02 -7.67
C ALA A 5 19.56 -11.85 -8.00
N PHE A 6 18.45 -11.63 -7.29
CA PHE A 6 17.18 -12.31 -7.53
C PHE A 6 16.45 -11.82 -8.78
N GLU A 7 16.42 -10.50 -9.02
CA GLU A 7 15.90 -9.91 -10.27
C GLU A 7 16.69 -10.43 -11.47
N LYS A 8 18.02 -10.38 -11.39
CA LYS A 8 18.89 -10.91 -12.44
C LYS A 8 18.70 -12.42 -12.66
N ALA A 9 18.45 -13.19 -11.61
CA ALA A 9 18.15 -14.61 -11.77
C ALA A 9 16.81 -14.82 -12.48
N ALA A 10 15.79 -14.02 -12.19
CA ALA A 10 14.52 -14.08 -12.89
C ALA A 10 14.67 -13.75 -14.39
N ASP A 11 15.44 -12.72 -14.71
CA ASP A 11 15.69 -12.32 -16.10
C ASP A 11 16.52 -13.37 -16.87
N GLN A 12 17.56 -13.89 -16.23
CA GLN A 12 18.49 -14.84 -16.85
C GLN A 12 17.90 -16.23 -17.06
N TYR A 13 16.98 -16.65 -16.18
CA TYR A 13 16.36 -17.97 -16.23
C TYR A 13 14.87 -17.89 -16.62
N HIS A 14 14.49 -16.93 -17.45
CA HIS A 14 13.10 -16.81 -17.95
C HIS A 14 12.63 -18.05 -18.72
N ASP A 15 13.56 -18.85 -19.24
CA ASP A 15 13.33 -20.15 -19.88
C ASP A 15 13.10 -21.30 -18.86
N ARG A 16 13.31 -21.03 -17.57
CA ARG A 16 13.11 -21.95 -16.45
C ARG A 16 12.16 -21.33 -15.42
N PRO A 17 10.84 -21.51 -15.59
CA PRO A 17 9.83 -20.80 -14.81
C PRO A 17 9.96 -20.99 -13.30
N ASP A 18 10.37 -22.17 -12.82
CA ASP A 18 10.54 -22.43 -11.38
C ASP A 18 11.64 -21.58 -10.74
N ILE A 19 12.76 -21.37 -11.45
CA ILE A 19 13.89 -20.57 -10.97
C ILE A 19 13.52 -19.10 -11.00
N ALA A 20 12.88 -18.64 -12.07
CA ALA A 20 12.48 -17.25 -12.21
C ALA A 20 11.37 -16.86 -11.23
N ALA A 21 10.40 -17.74 -11.01
CA ALA A 21 9.37 -17.59 -9.97
C ALA A 21 10.00 -17.50 -8.57
N GLY A 22 10.98 -18.37 -8.28
CA GLY A 22 11.76 -18.31 -7.04
C GLY A 22 12.51 -17.00 -6.85
N GLY A 23 13.12 -16.47 -7.91
CA GLY A 23 13.81 -15.18 -7.91
C GLY A 23 12.88 -14.04 -7.54
N LEU A 24 11.77 -13.84 -8.26
CA LEU A 24 10.84 -12.73 -7.98
C LEU A 24 10.25 -12.80 -6.57
N PHE A 25 9.88 -13.99 -6.11
CA PHE A 25 9.37 -14.17 -4.75
C PHE A 25 10.42 -13.80 -3.68
N ALA A 26 11.68 -14.18 -3.91
CA ALA A 26 12.79 -13.83 -3.02
C ALA A 26 13.11 -12.32 -3.04
N ALA A 27 13.01 -11.67 -4.20
CA ALA A 27 13.17 -10.22 -4.33
C ALA A 27 12.11 -9.46 -3.52
N GLY A 28 10.82 -9.82 -3.66
CA GLY A 28 9.74 -9.23 -2.86
C GLY A 28 9.93 -9.44 -1.35
N SER A 29 10.39 -10.63 -0.96
CA SER A 29 10.71 -10.94 0.45
C SER A 29 11.85 -10.08 0.99
N ALA A 30 12.90 -9.88 0.20
CA ALA A 30 14.05 -9.06 0.59
C ALA A 30 13.68 -7.57 0.73
N TYR A 31 12.88 -7.04 -0.20
CA TYR A 31 12.34 -5.68 -0.07
C TYR A 31 11.43 -5.55 1.15
N GLN A 32 10.56 -6.53 1.41
CA GLN A 32 9.71 -6.51 2.59
C GLN A 32 10.54 -6.45 3.88
N GLN A 33 11.59 -7.27 3.99
CA GLN A 33 12.47 -7.24 5.17
C GLN A 33 13.14 -5.88 5.34
N GLN A 34 13.68 -5.31 4.25
CA GLN A 34 14.30 -4.00 4.28
C GLN A 34 13.30 -2.90 4.70
N SER A 35 12.03 -3.02 4.31
CA SER A 35 10.97 -2.10 4.71
C SER A 35 10.68 -2.13 6.22
N LEU A 36 10.87 -3.28 6.88
CA LEU A 36 10.66 -3.43 8.32
C LEU A 36 11.84 -2.84 9.10
N ASP A 37 13.07 -3.06 8.64
CA ASP A 37 14.29 -2.58 9.30
C ASP A 37 14.43 -1.05 9.23
N ALA A 38 13.85 -0.42 8.22
CA ALA A 38 13.99 1.01 7.95
C ALA A 38 12.91 1.90 8.59
N GLU A 39 12.06 1.37 9.50
CA GLU A 39 10.88 2.04 10.07
C GLU A 39 10.16 2.99 9.08
N TYR A 40 9.22 2.44 8.31
CA TYR A 40 8.32 3.20 7.43
C TYR A 40 8.94 3.84 6.17
N ASP A 41 9.99 3.26 5.58
CA ASP A 41 10.36 3.61 4.19
C ASP A 41 9.30 3.08 3.21
N GLN A 42 8.31 3.93 2.94
CA GLN A 42 7.23 3.68 1.97
C GLN A 42 7.77 3.36 0.57
N GLY A 43 8.94 3.90 0.20
CA GLY A 43 9.57 3.61 -1.08
C GLY A 43 10.03 2.16 -1.20
N VAL A 44 10.57 1.59 -0.11
CA VAL A 44 10.94 0.16 -0.06
C VAL A 44 9.70 -0.73 0.04
N THR A 45 8.66 -0.32 0.77
CA THR A 45 7.38 -1.04 0.80
C THR A 45 6.74 -1.15 -0.59
N HIS A 46 6.76 -0.08 -1.39
CA HIS A 46 6.26 -0.11 -2.77
C HIS A 46 7.01 -1.12 -3.63
N LYS A 47 8.34 -1.14 -3.55
CA LYS A 47 9.16 -2.13 -4.28
C LYS A 47 8.83 -3.57 -3.90
N ALA A 48 8.54 -3.83 -2.62
CA ALA A 48 8.10 -5.15 -2.18
C ALA A 48 6.75 -5.53 -2.79
N ILE A 49 5.79 -4.61 -2.80
CA ILE A 49 4.46 -4.82 -3.41
C ILE A 49 4.59 -5.07 -4.91
N ASP A 50 5.39 -4.26 -5.61
CA ASP A 50 5.60 -4.38 -7.06
C ASP A 50 6.20 -5.75 -7.39
N ALA A 51 7.27 -6.16 -6.71
CA ALA A 51 7.92 -7.45 -6.94
C ALA A 51 6.98 -8.65 -6.68
N PHE A 52 6.16 -8.61 -5.61
CA PHE A 52 5.15 -9.65 -5.39
C PHE A 52 4.02 -9.60 -6.43
N SER A 53 3.67 -8.42 -6.94
CA SER A 53 2.64 -8.27 -7.97
C SER A 53 3.12 -8.82 -9.31
N ASP A 54 4.37 -8.56 -9.68
CA ASP A 54 5.02 -9.13 -10.87
C ASP A 54 5.12 -10.64 -10.77
N PHE A 55 5.52 -11.17 -9.61
CA PHE A 55 5.51 -12.62 -9.35
C PHE A 55 4.13 -13.24 -9.59
N ILE A 56 3.05 -12.62 -9.08
CA ILE A 56 1.68 -13.11 -9.27
C ILE A 56 1.24 -13.01 -10.74
N ALA A 57 1.60 -11.92 -11.43
CA ALA A 57 1.21 -11.69 -12.82
C ALA A 57 1.90 -12.66 -13.78
N LEU A 58 3.19 -12.94 -13.55
CA LEU A 58 4.00 -13.83 -14.38
C LEU A 58 3.79 -15.31 -14.05
N TYR A 59 3.52 -15.64 -12.78
CA TYR A 59 3.40 -17.02 -12.30
C TYR A 59 2.10 -17.26 -11.51
N PRO A 60 0.92 -17.08 -12.13
CA PRO A 60 -0.36 -17.09 -11.41
C PRO A 60 -0.75 -18.44 -10.78
N ASN A 61 -0.11 -19.54 -11.19
CA ASN A 61 -0.36 -20.89 -10.71
C ASN A 61 0.69 -21.38 -9.69
N ASP A 62 1.69 -20.56 -9.34
CA ASP A 62 2.70 -20.94 -8.34
C ASP A 62 2.05 -21.07 -6.95
N GLU A 63 2.43 -22.10 -6.20
CA GLU A 63 1.88 -22.42 -4.87
C GLU A 63 2.05 -21.28 -3.85
N ARG A 64 3.00 -20.36 -4.08
CA ARG A 64 3.26 -19.20 -3.21
C ARG A 64 2.41 -17.98 -3.54
N VAL A 65 1.58 -18.02 -4.60
CA VAL A 65 0.67 -16.90 -4.95
C VAL A 65 -0.24 -16.49 -3.78
N PRO A 66 -0.89 -17.41 -3.03
CA PRO A 66 -1.67 -17.04 -1.85
C PRO A 66 -0.84 -16.32 -0.78
N GLN A 67 0.42 -16.75 -0.58
CA GLN A 67 1.33 -16.12 0.38
C GLN A 67 1.73 -14.71 -0.07
N ALA A 68 2.07 -14.53 -1.35
CA ALA A 68 2.41 -13.22 -1.93
C ALA A 68 1.23 -12.23 -1.81
N ARG A 69 0.00 -12.68 -2.12
CA ARG A 69 -1.22 -11.89 -1.93
C ARG A 69 -1.43 -11.49 -0.46
N GLY A 70 -1.20 -12.43 0.46
CA GLY A 70 -1.26 -12.16 1.90
C GLY A 70 -0.27 -11.08 2.34
N ARG A 71 0.99 -11.17 1.87
CA ARG A 71 2.03 -10.17 2.16
C ARG A 71 1.71 -8.79 1.59
N ILE A 72 1.23 -8.71 0.35
CA ILE A 72 0.75 -7.45 -0.25
C ILE A 72 -0.38 -6.86 0.61
N LYS A 73 -1.37 -7.67 0.98
CA LYS A 73 -2.49 -7.22 1.81
C LYS A 73 -2.02 -6.65 3.15
N SER A 74 -1.13 -7.34 3.85
CA SER A 74 -0.59 -6.85 5.12
C SER A 74 0.16 -5.53 4.95
N MET A 75 1.02 -5.40 3.93
CA MET A 75 1.73 -4.15 3.67
C MET A 75 0.77 -3.00 3.38
N LYS A 76 -0.27 -3.22 2.57
CA LYS A 76 -1.29 -2.19 2.31
C LYS A 76 -2.09 -1.80 3.55
N VAL A 77 -2.39 -2.76 4.44
CA VAL A 77 -3.05 -2.46 5.73
C VAL A 77 -2.17 -1.58 6.61
N GLU A 78 -0.86 -1.84 6.69
CA GLU A 78 0.07 -0.98 7.43
C GLU A 78 0.14 0.44 6.83
N GLN A 79 0.18 0.56 5.50
CA GLN A 79 0.12 1.86 4.83
C GLN A 79 -1.20 2.59 5.15
N ALA A 80 -2.33 1.88 5.15
CA ALA A 80 -3.62 2.43 5.53
C ALA A 80 -3.63 2.93 6.99
N LEU A 81 -3.01 2.20 7.92
CA LEU A 81 -2.86 2.65 9.32
C LEU A 81 -2.03 3.94 9.43
N GLY A 82 -0.97 4.07 8.64
CA GLY A 82 -0.18 5.30 8.53
C GLY A 82 -1.01 6.47 8.02
N ASN A 83 -1.70 6.29 6.89
CA ASN A 83 -2.59 7.31 6.29
C ASN A 83 -3.71 7.72 7.26
N LEU A 84 -4.27 6.78 8.02
CA LEU A 84 -5.32 7.07 9.01
C LEU A 84 -4.82 7.99 10.13
N LYS A 85 -3.58 7.81 10.59
CA LYS A 85 -2.96 8.70 11.58
C LYS A 85 -2.78 10.12 11.03
N ILE A 86 -2.34 10.24 9.77
CA ILE A 86 -2.16 11.54 9.10
C ILE A 86 -3.52 12.22 8.87
N ALA A 87 -4.53 11.47 8.42
CA ALA A 87 -5.89 11.97 8.22
C ALA A 87 -6.45 12.61 9.50
N ARG A 88 -6.36 11.89 10.63
CA ARG A 88 -6.79 12.38 11.94
C ARG A 88 -6.00 13.62 12.39
N TYR A 89 -4.70 13.68 12.09
CA TYR A 89 -3.88 14.86 12.40
C TYR A 89 -4.34 16.10 11.63
N TYR A 90 -4.63 15.97 10.32
CA TYR A 90 -5.12 17.07 9.49
C TYR A 90 -6.54 17.49 9.89
N GLU A 91 -7.41 16.52 10.19
CA GLU A 91 -8.79 16.78 10.66
C GLU A 91 -8.76 17.61 11.95
N LYS A 92 -7.94 17.21 12.94
CA LYS A 92 -7.79 17.95 14.20
C LYS A 92 -7.29 19.39 14.01
N ARG A 93 -6.61 19.68 12.90
CA ARG A 93 -6.09 21.00 12.53
C ARG A 93 -7.08 21.84 11.70
N GLY A 94 -8.29 21.34 11.45
CA GLY A 94 -9.27 21.98 10.57
C GLY A 94 -8.92 21.90 9.09
N LYS A 95 -7.91 21.10 8.70
CA LYS A 95 -7.48 20.96 7.30
C LYS A 95 -8.30 19.87 6.61
N PHE A 96 -9.60 20.10 6.45
CA PHE A 96 -10.57 19.07 6.04
C PHE A 96 -10.31 18.49 4.66
N ALA A 97 -9.92 19.32 3.67
CA ALA A 97 -9.57 18.83 2.33
C ALA A 97 -8.38 17.86 2.36
N GLY A 98 -7.32 18.19 3.11
CA GLY A 98 -6.16 17.32 3.29
C GLY A 98 -6.50 16.04 4.04
N ALA A 99 -7.25 16.14 5.13
CA ALA A 99 -7.72 14.99 5.90
C ALA A 99 -8.52 14.01 5.02
N LYS A 100 -9.44 14.53 4.21
CA LYS A 100 -10.26 13.74 3.28
C LYS A 100 -9.40 12.98 2.26
N ASN A 101 -8.33 13.57 1.73
CA ASN A 101 -7.42 12.88 0.82
C ASN A 101 -6.78 11.66 1.50
N TYR A 102 -6.23 11.83 2.70
CA TYR A 102 -5.66 10.71 3.45
C TYR A 102 -6.71 9.66 3.82
N TYR A 103 -7.94 10.03 4.14
CA TYR A 103 -9.02 9.05 4.34
C TYR A 103 -9.35 8.27 3.06
N ASN A 104 -9.29 8.88 1.88
CA ASN A 104 -9.44 8.14 0.62
C ASN A 104 -8.34 7.10 0.44
N GLU A 105 -7.08 7.44 0.74
CA GLU A 105 -5.98 6.47 0.71
C GLU A 105 -6.23 5.26 1.64
N VAL A 106 -6.74 5.49 2.86
CA VAL A 106 -7.10 4.39 3.78
C VAL A 106 -8.13 3.44 3.17
N LYS A 107 -9.17 4.00 2.55
CA LYS A 107 -10.25 3.24 1.89
C LYS A 107 -9.71 2.42 0.72
N ASP A 108 -8.84 3.01 -0.09
CA ASP A 108 -8.33 2.39 -1.32
C ASP A 108 -7.25 1.34 -1.03
N LEU A 109 -6.41 1.56 -0.02
CA LEU A 109 -5.36 0.63 0.39
C LEU A 109 -5.91 -0.61 1.11
N ALA A 110 -6.91 -0.44 1.98
CA ALA A 110 -7.40 -1.52 2.84
C ALA A 110 -8.93 -1.72 2.76
N PRO A 111 -9.51 -1.93 1.57
CA PRO A 111 -10.96 -2.06 1.40
C PRO A 111 -11.51 -3.24 2.19
N GLY A 112 -12.71 -3.07 2.74
CA GLY A 112 -13.40 -4.10 3.55
C GLY A 112 -12.84 -4.27 4.98
N THR A 113 -11.85 -3.48 5.40
CA THR A 113 -11.40 -3.43 6.79
C THR A 113 -12.21 -2.44 7.63
N GLU A 114 -12.15 -2.57 8.96
CA GLU A 114 -12.74 -1.60 9.88
C GLU A 114 -12.18 -0.18 9.65
N ASN A 115 -10.88 -0.07 9.33
CA ASN A 115 -10.24 1.20 9.01
C ASN A 115 -10.83 1.85 7.75
N ALA A 116 -11.12 1.08 6.70
CA ALA A 116 -11.81 1.59 5.53
C ALA A 116 -13.25 2.03 5.83
N ALA A 117 -13.96 1.30 6.71
CA ALA A 117 -15.30 1.72 7.14
C ALA A 117 -15.27 3.02 7.97
N ILE A 118 -14.26 3.20 8.82
CA ILE A 118 -14.02 4.47 9.52
C ILE A 118 -13.73 5.59 8.52
N ALA A 119 -12.86 5.33 7.54
CA ALA A 119 -12.46 6.31 6.55
C ALA A 119 -13.63 6.78 5.67
N LEU A 120 -14.49 5.86 5.23
CA LEU A 120 -15.70 6.17 4.47
C LEU A 120 -16.62 7.14 5.21
N ARG A 121 -16.93 6.85 6.49
CA ARG A 121 -17.75 7.76 7.32
C ARG A 121 -17.11 9.13 7.44
N LYS A 122 -15.80 9.18 7.66
CA LYS A 122 -15.05 10.42 7.78
C LYS A 122 -15.04 11.23 6.48
N ILE A 123 -14.93 10.58 5.32
CA ILE A 123 -15.01 11.25 4.01
C ILE A 123 -16.36 11.96 3.86
N ASP A 124 -17.46 11.29 4.22
CA ASP A 124 -18.81 11.88 4.13
C ASP A 124 -18.99 13.05 5.10
N GLU A 125 -18.51 12.93 6.34
CA GLU A 125 -18.52 14.01 7.34
C GLU A 125 -17.75 15.24 6.84
N LEU A 126 -16.52 15.04 6.38
CA LEU A 126 -15.64 16.12 5.90
C LEU A 126 -16.18 16.76 4.63
N GLN A 127 -16.80 15.98 3.74
CA GLN A 127 -17.41 16.54 2.53
C GLN A 127 -18.51 17.54 2.87
N ARG A 128 -19.37 17.23 3.86
CA ARG A 128 -20.44 18.14 4.30
C ARG A 128 -19.87 19.42 4.91
N GLN A 129 -18.79 19.32 5.69
CA GLN A 129 -18.12 20.49 6.26
C GLN A 129 -17.53 21.39 5.17
N LEU A 130 -16.82 20.80 4.21
CA LEU A 130 -16.26 21.53 3.08
C LEU A 130 -17.33 22.21 2.22
N ASP A 131 -18.49 21.59 2.05
CA ASP A 131 -19.59 22.18 1.30
C ASP A 131 -20.28 23.31 2.09
N ALA A 132 -20.36 23.18 3.42
CA ALA A 132 -20.83 24.26 4.29
C ALA A 132 -19.89 25.46 4.30
N GLU A 133 -18.57 25.26 4.37
CA GLU A 133 -17.55 26.33 4.28
C GLU A 133 -17.63 27.07 2.94
N LYS A 134 -17.84 26.35 1.83
CA LYS A 134 -18.05 26.98 0.52
C LYS A 134 -19.33 27.81 0.49
N ALA A 135 -20.40 27.32 1.13
CA ALA A 135 -21.68 28.02 1.17
C ALA A 135 -21.66 29.25 2.10
N SER A 136 -20.82 29.26 3.15
CA SER A 136 -20.67 30.40 4.05
C SER A 136 -19.81 31.53 3.48
N GLY A 137 -19.15 31.32 2.32
CA GLY A 137 -18.31 32.33 1.68
C GLY A 137 -16.96 32.56 2.39
N GLU A 138 -16.63 31.74 3.39
CA GLU A 138 -15.31 31.71 4.02
C GLU A 138 -14.36 30.92 3.12
N GLN A 139 -13.87 31.56 2.07
CA GLN A 139 -12.66 31.08 1.39
C GLN A 139 -11.44 31.51 2.22
N PRO A 140 -10.47 30.59 2.48
CA PRO A 140 -9.18 30.98 3.05
C PRO A 140 -8.37 31.89 2.12
#